data_AF-C5FGI4-F1
#
_entry.id   AF-C5FGI4-F1
#
_cell.length_a   1.000
_cell.length_b   1.000
_cell.length_c   1.000
_cell.angle_alpha   90.00
_cell.angle_beta   90.00
_cell.angle_gamma   90.00
#
_symmetry.space_group_name_H-M   'P 1'
#
loop_
_entity.id
_entity.type
_entity.pdbx_description
1 polymer ?
#
loop_
_entity_poly.entity_id
_entity_poly.type
_entity_poly.pdbx_seq_one_letter_code
_entity_poly.pdbx_strand_id
1 'polypeptide(L)'
;MSSSLLRLGQALHGNLGRYVAVKELQDTTCKHLDDHLLNASIKQSLNRKEIKYVSGCILKALSVLHDNGYVHADVKLDNIFVNYKVGSSHENRFADIKRSRVDSALAREGTPVGAPIWSSPEVIMQTPWNTATDIWSLGAVLICLIYGGDFNIFRPATVSHDHEEYGLEVLKQQFRYFGPFPAKYQEIAGPMTVTAILYLMQEIPRSKTTPFHLITEREVSKPDKEFISKIMEMDWRDRPTVKQLLKDKWFDDSDI
;
A
#
# COMPACT_ATOMS: atom_id res chain seq x y z
N MET A 1 4.76 -27.37 7.40
CA MET A 1 5.47 -26.10 7.12
C MET A 1 6.95 -26.28 7.42
N SER A 2 7.85 -25.76 6.58
CA SER A 2 9.30 -25.81 6.81
C SER A 2 9.71 -24.97 8.02
N SER A 3 10.72 -25.41 8.76
CA SER A 3 11.25 -24.74 9.96
C SER A 3 11.69 -23.29 9.73
N SER A 4 11.98 -22.89 8.48
CA SER A 4 12.41 -21.52 8.14
C SER A 4 11.25 -20.54 7.99
N LEU A 5 10.11 -20.97 7.43
CA LEU A 5 8.88 -20.17 7.45
C LEU A 5 8.20 -20.17 8.80
N LEU A 6 8.27 -21.30 9.52
CA LEU A 6 7.84 -21.30 10.92
C LEU A 6 8.71 -20.34 11.74
N ARG A 7 9.99 -20.18 11.41
CA ARG A 7 10.88 -19.18 12.05
C ARG A 7 10.69 -17.76 11.55
N LEU A 8 10.34 -17.52 10.27
CA LEU A 8 9.93 -16.19 9.82
C LEU A 8 8.59 -15.83 10.44
N GLY A 9 7.61 -16.73 10.39
CA GLY A 9 6.40 -16.71 11.19
C GLY A 9 6.78 -16.35 12.62
N GLN A 10 7.47 -17.20 13.37
CA GLN A 10 7.87 -16.95 14.76
C GLN A 10 8.69 -15.66 15.00
N ALA A 11 9.53 -15.22 14.06
CA ALA A 11 10.25 -13.94 14.14
C ALA A 11 9.32 -12.75 13.93
N LEU A 12 8.33 -12.88 13.04
CA LEU A 12 7.18 -11.99 12.98
C LEU A 12 6.37 -12.13 14.29
N HIS A 13 6.12 -13.34 14.82
CA HIS A 13 5.34 -13.60 16.04
C HIS A 13 5.96 -12.96 17.29
N GLY A 14 7.29 -12.91 17.39
CA GLY A 14 8.00 -12.26 18.50
C GLY A 14 7.71 -10.75 18.63
N ASN A 15 7.22 -10.14 17.54
CA ASN A 15 6.92 -8.71 17.44
C ASN A 15 5.48 -8.38 16.96
N LEU A 16 4.69 -9.37 16.52
CA LEU A 16 3.31 -9.19 16.03
C LEU A 16 2.33 -8.72 17.13
N GLY A 17 2.74 -8.78 18.41
CA GLY A 17 2.02 -8.15 19.52
C GLY A 17 2.25 -6.64 19.69
N ARG A 18 3.02 -6.00 18.79
CA ARG A 18 3.40 -4.58 18.87
C ARG A 18 3.10 -3.82 17.57
N TYR A 19 1.92 -3.99 16.97
CA TYR A 19 1.43 -2.94 16.08
C TYR A 19 1.24 -1.68 16.91
N VAL A 20 2.09 -0.68 16.69
CA VAL A 20 1.97 0.58 17.42
C VAL A 20 0.82 1.37 16.81
N ALA A 21 -0.10 1.82 17.64
CA ALA A 21 -1.16 2.72 17.21
C ALA A 21 -0.52 3.98 16.61
N VAL A 22 -0.84 4.27 15.35
CA VAL A 22 -0.40 5.51 14.70
C VAL A 22 -0.99 6.67 15.48
N LYS A 23 -0.16 7.64 15.87
CA LYS A 23 -0.63 8.78 16.66
C LYS A 23 -1.53 9.64 15.78
N GLU A 24 -2.83 9.57 16.03
CA GLU A 24 -3.79 10.47 15.41
C GLU A 24 -3.51 11.90 15.87
N LEU A 25 -3.45 12.83 14.92
CA LEU A 25 -3.43 14.24 15.25
C LEU A 25 -4.87 14.64 15.58
N GLN A 26 -5.15 14.93 16.86
CA GLN A 26 -6.37 15.65 17.25
C GLN A 26 -6.28 17.07 16.70
N ASP A 27 -6.78 17.27 15.49
CA ASP A 27 -7.05 18.60 14.95
C ASP A 27 -8.57 18.75 14.84
N THR A 28 -9.13 19.69 15.59
CA THR A 28 -10.56 20.01 15.68
C THR A 28 -11.10 20.71 14.42
N THR A 29 -10.43 20.53 13.27
CA THR A 29 -10.71 21.18 11.99
C THR A 29 -11.20 20.25 10.89
N CYS A 30 -11.63 19.01 11.18
CA CYS A 30 -12.50 18.26 10.25
C CYS A 30 -13.93 18.82 10.28
N LYS A 31 -14.10 20.08 9.85
CA LYS A 31 -15.42 20.65 9.64
C LYS A 31 -15.98 20.08 8.33
N HIS A 32 -16.84 19.06 8.48
CA HIS A 32 -17.73 18.47 7.47
C HIS A 32 -16.98 17.67 6.38
N LEU A 33 -16.70 16.40 6.71
CA LEU A 33 -16.36 15.38 5.73
C LEU A 33 -17.56 14.44 5.59
N ASP A 34 -18.10 14.29 4.38
CA ASP A 34 -19.39 13.64 4.14
C ASP A 34 -19.33 12.10 4.26
N ASP A 35 -18.21 11.50 3.85
CA ASP A 35 -18.02 10.04 3.86
C ASP A 35 -16.52 9.68 3.79
N HIS A 36 -16.22 8.37 3.82
CA HIS A 36 -14.89 7.83 3.49
C HIS A 36 -14.88 7.19 2.11
N LEU A 37 -13.70 7.14 1.49
CA LEU A 37 -13.49 6.66 0.14
C LEU A 37 -13.91 5.19 -0.02
N LEU A 38 -13.76 4.37 1.03
CA LEU A 38 -14.25 2.99 1.03
C LEU A 38 -15.75 2.95 0.71
N ASN A 39 -16.57 3.58 1.57
CA ASN A 39 -18.02 3.63 1.41
C ASN A 39 -18.42 4.27 0.07
N ALA A 40 -17.76 5.35 -0.32
CA ALA A 40 -18.04 6.04 -1.57
C ALA A 40 -17.77 5.16 -2.79
N SER A 41 -16.67 4.39 -2.78
CA SER A 41 -16.28 3.49 -3.87
C SER A 41 -17.17 2.25 -3.96
N ILE A 42 -17.65 1.73 -2.84
CA ILE A 42 -18.62 0.62 -2.79
C ILE A 42 -20.00 1.08 -3.29
N LYS A 43 -20.45 2.28 -2.89
CA LYS A 43 -21.72 2.85 -3.36
C LYS A 43 -21.71 3.09 -4.87
N GLN A 44 -20.60 3.59 -5.39
CA GLN A 44 -20.41 3.86 -6.79
C GLN A 44 -18.92 3.88 -7.12
N SER A 45 -18.51 2.99 -8.02
CA SER A 45 -17.14 2.91 -8.52
C SER A 45 -16.70 4.23 -9.14
N LEU A 46 -15.42 4.56 -8.95
CA LEU A 46 -14.82 5.77 -9.47
C LEU A 46 -14.41 5.53 -10.93
N ASN A 47 -14.65 6.52 -11.78
CA ASN A 47 -14.07 6.52 -13.11
C ASN A 47 -12.58 6.88 -13.05
N ARG A 48 -11.86 6.67 -14.16
CA ARG A 48 -10.41 6.89 -14.23
C ARG A 48 -9.98 8.32 -13.88
N LYS A 49 -10.77 9.34 -14.25
CA LYS A 49 -10.47 10.75 -13.90
C LYS A 49 -10.60 10.98 -12.40
N GLU A 50 -11.62 10.41 -11.77
CA GLU A 50 -11.82 10.48 -10.32
C GLU A 50 -10.68 9.76 -9.57
N ILE A 51 -10.26 8.57 -10.03
CA ILE A 51 -9.14 7.84 -9.44
C ILE A 51 -7.85 8.67 -9.52
N LYS A 52 -7.54 9.24 -10.68
CA LYS A 52 -6.38 10.14 -10.85
C LYS A 52 -6.49 11.36 -9.93
N TYR A 53 -7.65 12.00 -9.87
CA TYR A 53 -7.89 13.16 -9.01
C TYR A 53 -7.64 12.85 -7.53
N VAL A 54 -8.26 11.79 -7.02
CA VAL A 54 -8.10 11.33 -5.62
C VAL A 54 -6.64 11.00 -5.33
N SER A 55 -5.95 10.32 -6.25
CA SER A 55 -4.53 9.99 -6.11
C SER A 55 -3.65 11.24 -6.05
N GLY A 56 -3.97 12.27 -6.84
CA GLY A 56 -3.28 13.55 -6.81
C GLY A 56 -3.47 14.27 -5.46
N CYS A 57 -4.67 14.22 -4.88
CA CYS A 57 -4.93 14.75 -3.53
C CYS A 57 -4.14 13.99 -2.47
N ILE A 58 -4.12 12.66 -2.54
CA ILE A 58 -3.36 11.81 -1.63
C ILE A 58 -1.87 12.17 -1.67
N LEU A 59 -1.28 12.24 -2.87
CA LEU A 59 0.12 12.60 -3.04
C LEU A 59 0.42 14.00 -2.51
N LYS A 60 -0.46 14.99 -2.71
CA LYS A 60 -0.27 16.34 -2.14
C LYS A 60 -0.22 16.31 -0.60
N ALA A 61 -1.13 15.58 0.03
CA ALA A 61 -1.14 15.43 1.49
C ALA A 61 0.13 14.71 1.99
N LEU A 62 0.53 13.62 1.32
CA LEU A 62 1.77 12.91 1.64
C LEU A 62 3.01 13.79 1.44
N SER A 63 3.03 14.67 0.43
CA SER A 63 4.15 15.59 0.21
C SER A 63 4.38 16.48 1.43
N VAL A 64 3.31 17.01 2.02
CA VAL A 64 3.40 17.85 3.21
C VAL A 64 3.95 17.05 4.40
N LEU A 65 3.49 15.81 4.60
CA LEU A 65 4.00 14.97 5.69
C LEU A 65 5.47 14.61 5.51
N HIS A 66 5.83 14.15 4.30
CA HIS A 66 7.18 13.71 3.97
C HIS A 66 8.19 14.86 4.03
N ASP A 67 7.80 16.07 3.61
CA ASP A 67 8.64 17.28 3.71
C ASP A 67 8.92 17.68 5.16
N ASN A 68 8.04 17.28 6.10
CA ASN A 68 8.23 17.48 7.54
C ASN A 68 8.88 16.26 8.24
N GLY A 69 9.37 15.28 7.47
CA GLY A 69 10.04 14.09 8.01
C GLY A 69 9.10 13.06 8.66
N TYR A 70 7.79 13.16 8.41
CA TYR A 70 6.79 12.23 8.93
C TYR A 70 6.40 11.18 7.89
N VAL A 71 6.10 9.97 8.37
CA VAL A 71 5.47 8.91 7.57
C VAL A 71 4.01 8.78 7.99
N HIS A 72 3.09 8.66 7.03
CA HIS A 72 1.67 8.50 7.35
C HIS A 72 1.38 7.11 7.94
N ALA A 73 1.92 6.06 7.32
CA ALA A 73 1.90 4.66 7.75
C ALA A 73 0.52 3.97 7.84
N ASP A 74 -0.59 4.68 7.61
CA ASP A 74 -1.94 4.10 7.57
C ASP A 74 -2.76 4.60 6.36
N VAL A 75 -2.14 4.70 5.18
CA VAL A 75 -2.86 5.07 3.94
C VAL A 75 -3.74 3.89 3.53
N LYS A 76 -5.06 4.06 3.64
CA LYS A 76 -6.09 3.07 3.28
C LYS A 76 -7.42 3.77 2.98
N LEU A 77 -8.34 3.06 2.34
CA LEU A 77 -9.63 3.62 1.91
C LEU A 77 -10.44 4.23 3.06
N ASP A 78 -10.41 3.64 4.25
CA ASP A 78 -11.11 4.12 5.45
C ASP A 78 -10.52 5.43 6.00
N ASN A 79 -9.25 5.73 5.69
CA ASN A 79 -8.58 6.93 6.16
C ASN A 79 -8.53 8.03 5.09
N ILE A 80 -9.12 7.81 3.93
CA ILE A 80 -9.26 8.83 2.89
C ILE A 80 -10.70 9.32 2.97
N PHE A 81 -10.89 10.55 3.42
CA PHE A 81 -12.18 11.19 3.47
C PHE A 81 -12.56 11.76 2.11
N VAL A 82 -13.86 11.81 1.83
CA VAL A 82 -14.40 12.42 0.62
C VAL A 82 -15.55 13.38 0.92
N ASN A 83 -15.61 14.46 0.12
CA ASN A 83 -16.70 15.43 0.12
C ASN A 83 -17.40 15.45 -1.24
N TYR A 84 -18.73 15.54 -1.20
CA TYR A 84 -19.55 15.62 -2.40
C TYR A 84 -19.92 17.07 -2.68
N LYS A 85 -19.69 17.54 -3.91
CA LYS A 85 -20.15 18.86 -4.32
C LYS A 85 -21.69 18.88 -4.39
N VAL A 86 -22.32 19.62 -3.48
CA VAL A 86 -23.79 19.78 -3.44
C VAL A 86 -24.30 20.43 -4.74
N GLY A 87 -25.28 19.80 -5.40
CA GLY A 87 -26.02 20.38 -6.53
C GLY A 87 -25.54 20.02 -7.94
N SER A 88 -24.46 19.27 -8.10
CA SER A 88 -24.09 18.66 -9.40
C SER A 88 -24.46 17.20 -9.39
N SER A 89 -25.29 16.77 -10.34
CA SER A 89 -25.92 15.45 -10.33
C SER A 89 -24.96 14.27 -10.31
N HIS A 90 -23.66 14.39 -10.63
CA HIS A 90 -22.74 13.24 -10.57
C HIS A 90 -21.23 13.47 -10.31
N GLU A 91 -20.66 14.68 -10.14
CA GLU A 91 -19.30 14.83 -10.72
C GLU A 91 -18.13 15.44 -9.93
N ASN A 92 -18.16 15.74 -8.63
CA ASN A 92 -16.90 16.14 -7.97
C ASN A 92 -16.79 15.63 -6.53
N ARG A 93 -16.02 14.55 -6.36
CA ARG A 93 -15.57 14.04 -5.05
C ARG A 93 -14.22 14.70 -4.71
N PHE A 94 -14.18 15.49 -3.66
CA PHE A 94 -12.92 16.02 -3.11
C PHE A 94 -12.38 15.04 -2.10
N ALA A 95 -11.11 14.62 -2.20
CA ALA A 95 -10.49 13.72 -1.23
C ALA A 95 -9.47 14.44 -0.33
N ASP A 96 -9.48 14.11 0.96
CA ASP A 96 -8.43 14.48 1.93
C ASP A 96 -8.05 13.25 2.76
N ILE A 97 -6.81 13.14 3.22
CA ILE A 97 -6.38 12.01 4.05
C ILE A 97 -6.47 12.41 5.53
N LYS A 98 -7.03 11.52 6.35
CA LYS A 98 -6.98 11.60 7.81
C LYS A 98 -5.54 11.84 8.27
N ARG A 99 -5.29 12.91 9.02
CA ARG A 99 -3.94 13.21 9.51
C ARG A 99 -3.48 12.19 10.55
N SER A 100 -2.57 11.32 10.14
CA SER A 100 -1.87 10.38 11.01
C SER A 100 -0.37 10.45 10.75
N ARG A 101 0.45 10.19 11.78
CA ARG A 101 1.90 10.20 11.64
C ARG A 101 2.60 9.19 12.55
N VAL A 102 3.68 8.63 12.04
CA VAL A 102 4.67 7.87 12.78
C VAL A 102 6.01 8.61 12.75
N ASP A 103 6.73 8.57 13.87
CA ASP A 103 8.08 9.13 13.96
C ASP A 103 9.05 8.30 13.11
N SER A 104 9.88 8.98 12.34
CA SER A 104 10.99 8.40 11.56
C SER A 104 11.87 7.42 12.36
N ALA A 105 12.03 7.61 13.67
CA ALA A 105 12.80 6.69 14.52
C ALA A 105 12.18 5.29 14.58
N LEU A 106 10.85 5.20 14.78
CA LEU A 106 10.12 3.92 14.83
C LEU A 106 10.12 3.20 13.49
N ALA A 107 10.12 3.96 12.39
CA ALA A 107 10.21 3.42 11.04
C ALA A 107 11.57 2.74 10.77
N ARG A 108 12.66 3.34 11.27
CA ARG A 108 14.02 2.78 11.14
C ARG A 108 14.23 1.51 11.97
N GLU A 109 13.47 1.35 13.05
CA GLU A 109 13.47 0.15 13.88
C GLU A 109 12.66 -1.02 13.27
N GLY A 110 11.99 -0.82 12.13
CA GLY A 110 11.19 -1.86 11.49
C GLY A 110 9.87 -2.14 12.21
N THR A 111 9.35 -1.15 12.96
CA THR A 111 8.11 -1.31 13.73
C THR A 111 6.93 -1.66 12.81
N PRO A 112 6.15 -2.71 13.09
CA PRO A 112 4.96 -3.03 12.30
C PRO A 112 3.85 -2.00 12.54
N VAL A 113 3.20 -1.55 11.47
CA VAL A 113 2.19 -0.48 11.45
C VAL A 113 1.11 -0.77 10.41
N GLY A 114 -0.08 -0.21 10.58
CA GLY A 114 -1.19 -0.36 9.64
C GLY A 114 -1.78 -1.77 9.58
N ALA A 115 -2.73 -1.99 8.67
CA ALA A 115 -3.26 -3.33 8.41
C ALA A 115 -2.46 -4.02 7.28
N PRO A 116 -2.18 -5.34 7.37
CA PRO A 116 -1.26 -6.01 6.46
C PRO A 116 -1.57 -5.83 4.96
N ILE A 117 -2.83 -5.88 4.55
CA ILE A 117 -3.24 -5.74 3.13
C ILE A 117 -2.92 -4.38 2.51
N TRP A 118 -2.62 -3.37 3.32
CA TRP A 118 -2.18 -2.03 2.88
C TRP A 118 -0.67 -1.82 3.09
N SER A 119 -0.05 -2.69 3.87
CA SER A 119 1.33 -2.55 4.32
C SER A 119 2.31 -2.97 3.25
N SER A 120 3.46 -2.31 3.20
CA SER A 120 4.55 -2.64 2.29
C SER A 120 5.26 -3.94 2.71
N PRO A 121 5.99 -4.61 1.77
CA PRO A 121 6.73 -5.82 2.08
C PRO A 121 7.73 -5.63 3.23
N GLU A 122 8.40 -4.48 3.28
CA GLU A 122 9.36 -4.14 4.34
C GLU A 122 8.71 -3.97 5.71
N VAL A 123 7.49 -3.41 5.79
CA VAL A 123 6.73 -3.32 7.04
C VAL A 123 6.32 -4.72 7.51
N ILE A 124 5.83 -5.57 6.59
CA ILE A 124 5.43 -6.94 6.93
C ILE A 124 6.64 -7.77 7.36
N MET A 125 7.79 -7.61 6.71
CA MET A 125 9.04 -8.30 7.05
C MET A 125 9.80 -7.66 8.22
N GLN A 126 9.30 -6.55 8.76
CA GLN A 126 9.91 -5.78 9.85
C GLN A 126 11.37 -5.39 9.56
N THR A 127 11.66 -5.04 8.31
CA THR A 127 12.94 -4.43 7.92
C THR A 127 12.83 -2.91 8.05
N PRO A 128 13.97 -2.18 8.11
CA PRO A 128 13.92 -0.73 8.15
C PRO A 128 13.13 -0.15 6.96
N TRP A 129 12.17 0.72 7.26
CA TRP A 129 11.27 1.34 6.28
C TRP A 129 11.23 2.86 6.46
N ASN A 130 10.62 3.55 5.49
CA ASN A 130 10.51 5.00 5.47
C ASN A 130 9.24 5.46 4.73
N THR A 131 9.19 6.72 4.30
CA THR A 131 8.08 7.33 3.55
C THR A 131 7.66 6.56 2.29
N ALA A 132 8.53 5.72 1.71
CA ALA A 132 8.21 4.86 0.58
C ALA A 132 7.15 3.78 0.91
N THR A 133 6.88 3.51 2.19
CA THR A 133 5.75 2.66 2.58
C THR A 133 4.41 3.28 2.20
N ASP A 134 4.26 4.61 2.31
CA ASP A 134 3.02 5.29 1.93
C ASP A 134 2.76 5.21 0.43
N ILE A 135 3.83 5.14 -0.37
CA ILE A 135 3.78 4.97 -1.82
C ILE A 135 3.26 3.57 -2.19
N TRP A 136 3.69 2.53 -1.47
CA TRP A 136 3.14 1.18 -1.64
C TRP A 136 1.66 1.14 -1.26
N SER A 137 1.30 1.73 -0.13
CA SER A 137 -0.08 1.77 0.34
C SER A 137 -1.00 2.51 -0.64
N LEU A 138 -0.53 3.58 -1.30
CA LEU A 138 -1.24 4.21 -2.42
C LEU A 138 -1.47 3.22 -3.58
N GLY A 139 -0.48 2.41 -3.93
CA GLY A 139 -0.64 1.35 -4.94
C GLY A 139 -1.74 0.34 -4.57
N ALA A 140 -1.77 -0.10 -3.31
CA ALA A 140 -2.84 -0.97 -2.82
C ALA A 140 -4.23 -0.31 -2.89
N VAL A 141 -4.32 0.98 -2.54
CA VAL A 141 -5.55 1.79 -2.69
C VAL A 141 -5.99 1.87 -4.16
N LEU A 142 -5.06 2.15 -5.07
CA LEU A 142 -5.34 2.24 -6.51
C LEU A 142 -5.90 0.94 -7.07
N ILE A 143 -5.28 -0.19 -6.72
CA ILE A 143 -5.76 -1.50 -7.14
C ILE A 143 -7.18 -1.72 -6.61
N CYS A 144 -7.45 -1.46 -5.33
CA CYS A 144 -8.82 -1.55 -4.81
C CYS A 144 -9.81 -0.70 -5.60
N LEU A 145 -9.47 0.57 -5.88
CA LEU A 145 -10.38 1.47 -6.60
C LEU A 145 -10.66 1.01 -8.04
N ILE A 146 -9.66 0.47 -8.73
CA ILE A 146 -9.80 -0.07 -10.10
C ILE A 146 -10.73 -1.29 -10.11
N TYR A 147 -10.64 -2.16 -9.09
CA TYR A 147 -11.43 -3.39 -9.01
C TYR A 147 -12.79 -3.25 -8.29
N GLY A 148 -13.11 -2.09 -7.71
CA GLY A 148 -14.45 -1.82 -7.13
C GLY A 148 -14.54 -1.63 -5.62
N GLY A 149 -13.45 -1.26 -4.94
CA GLY A 149 -13.44 -0.77 -3.55
C GLY A 149 -13.47 -1.85 -2.46
N ASP A 150 -14.19 -2.95 -2.65
CA ASP A 150 -14.26 -4.07 -1.69
C ASP A 150 -13.20 -5.17 -1.94
N PHE A 151 -12.62 -5.19 -3.15
CA PHE A 151 -11.65 -6.17 -3.58
C PHE A 151 -10.20 -5.69 -3.36
N ASN A 152 -9.36 -6.52 -2.74
CA ASN A 152 -7.92 -6.30 -2.60
C ASN A 152 -7.17 -7.57 -3.00
N ILE A 153 -6.30 -7.50 -4.03
CA ILE A 153 -5.56 -8.67 -4.56
C ILE A 153 -4.63 -9.33 -3.54
N PHE A 154 -4.28 -8.64 -2.46
CA PHE A 154 -3.42 -9.19 -1.40
C PHE A 154 -4.19 -9.89 -0.29
N ARG A 155 -5.53 -9.75 -0.26
CA ARG A 155 -6.37 -10.38 0.76
C ARG A 155 -6.29 -11.91 0.63
N PRO A 156 -5.80 -12.63 1.66
CA PRO A 156 -5.81 -14.08 1.67
C PRO A 156 -7.25 -14.62 1.63
N ALA A 157 -7.50 -15.65 0.80
CA ALA A 157 -8.82 -16.25 0.68
C ALA A 157 -9.17 -17.21 1.84
N THR A 158 -8.16 -17.82 2.46
CA THR A 158 -8.33 -18.95 3.39
C THR A 158 -7.89 -18.64 4.82
N VAL A 159 -7.34 -17.45 5.08
CA VAL A 159 -6.76 -17.08 6.37
C VAL A 159 -7.46 -15.83 6.88
N SER A 160 -8.01 -15.91 8.09
CA SER A 160 -8.69 -14.79 8.73
C SER A 160 -7.70 -13.72 9.19
N HIS A 161 -8.15 -12.47 9.27
CA HIS A 161 -7.34 -11.30 9.62
C HIS A 161 -6.75 -11.33 11.04
N ASP A 162 -7.36 -12.09 11.95
CA ASP A 162 -6.90 -12.33 13.32
C ASP A 162 -5.89 -13.49 13.42
N HIS A 163 -5.67 -14.22 12.33
CA HIS A 163 -4.74 -15.34 12.30
C HIS A 163 -3.28 -14.85 12.23
N GLU A 164 -2.39 -15.48 12.99
CA GLU A 164 -0.98 -15.09 13.10
C GLU A 164 -0.23 -15.12 11.76
N GLU A 165 -0.58 -16.04 10.86
CA GLU A 165 0.03 -16.16 9.53
C GLU A 165 -0.53 -15.18 8.49
N TYR A 166 -1.53 -14.36 8.84
CA TYR A 166 -2.20 -13.48 7.89
C TYR A 166 -1.22 -12.55 7.15
N GLY A 167 -0.27 -11.94 7.89
CA GLY A 167 0.75 -11.09 7.29
C GLY A 167 1.66 -11.84 6.30
N LEU A 168 2.02 -13.09 6.61
CA LEU A 168 2.82 -13.91 5.70
C LEU A 168 2.04 -14.28 4.43
N GLU A 169 0.76 -14.61 4.55
CA GLU A 169 -0.08 -14.90 3.38
C GLU A 169 -0.32 -13.67 2.51
N VAL A 170 -0.43 -12.48 3.12
CA VAL A 170 -0.41 -11.20 2.39
C VAL A 170 0.91 -11.03 1.64
N LEU A 171 2.05 -11.22 2.30
CA LEU A 171 3.38 -11.12 1.67
C LEU A 171 3.55 -12.08 0.50
N LYS A 172 3.00 -13.30 0.62
CA LYS A 172 2.95 -14.28 -0.48
C LYS A 172 2.14 -13.76 -1.67
N GLN A 173 1.00 -13.10 -1.45
CA GLN A 173 0.27 -12.46 -2.54
C GLN A 173 1.08 -11.31 -3.15
N GLN A 174 1.68 -10.45 -2.34
CA GLN A 174 2.54 -9.35 -2.83
C GLN A 174 3.65 -9.90 -3.74
N PHE A 175 4.33 -10.96 -3.32
CA PHE A 175 5.35 -11.63 -4.10
C PHE A 175 4.82 -12.25 -5.41
N ARG A 176 3.61 -12.83 -5.41
CA ARG A 176 3.01 -13.40 -6.64
C ARG A 176 2.80 -12.35 -7.73
N TYR A 177 2.45 -11.13 -7.36
CA TYR A 177 2.13 -10.05 -8.30
C TYR A 177 3.32 -9.14 -8.63
N PHE A 178 4.17 -8.84 -7.65
CA PHE A 178 5.24 -7.83 -7.77
C PHE A 178 6.65 -8.39 -7.56
N GLY A 179 6.76 -9.66 -7.18
CA GLY A 179 8.06 -10.34 -7.04
C GLY A 179 8.78 -10.53 -8.38
N PRO A 180 10.06 -10.96 -8.32
CA PRO A 180 10.79 -11.37 -7.12
C PRO A 180 11.43 -10.20 -6.35
N PHE A 181 11.88 -10.46 -5.12
CA PHE A 181 12.79 -9.54 -4.43
C PHE A 181 14.13 -9.43 -5.17
N PRO A 182 14.71 -8.23 -5.31
CA PRO A 182 16.00 -8.07 -5.95
C PRO A 182 17.13 -8.52 -5.01
N ALA A 183 18.24 -9.01 -5.57
CA ALA A 183 19.37 -9.53 -4.79
C ALA A 183 19.97 -8.50 -3.82
N LYS A 184 19.99 -7.21 -4.20
CA LYS A 184 20.44 -6.10 -3.37
C LYS A 184 19.64 -5.90 -2.08
N TYR A 185 18.47 -6.53 -1.93
CA TYR A 185 17.68 -6.44 -0.71
C TYR A 185 18.43 -7.01 0.51
N GLN A 186 19.42 -7.89 0.28
CA GLN A 186 20.32 -8.40 1.33
C GLN A 186 21.16 -7.31 2.02
N GLU A 187 21.30 -6.13 1.42
CA GLU A 187 22.04 -5.00 1.99
C GLU A 187 21.32 -4.37 3.18
N ILE A 188 19.99 -4.52 3.25
CA ILE A 188 19.14 -3.91 4.29
C ILE A 188 18.42 -4.95 5.16
N ALA A 189 18.48 -6.22 4.78
CA ALA A 189 17.81 -7.32 5.47
C ALA A 189 18.79 -8.16 6.29
N GLY A 190 18.40 -8.52 7.52
CA GLY A 190 19.17 -9.43 8.34
C GLY A 190 19.21 -10.86 7.78
N PRO A 191 20.16 -11.72 8.22
CA PRO A 191 20.33 -13.08 7.69
C PRO A 191 19.07 -13.95 7.72
N MET A 192 18.25 -13.81 8.77
CA MET A 192 16.98 -14.53 8.90
C MET A 192 15.97 -14.08 7.85
N THR A 193 15.81 -12.77 7.64
CA THR A 193 14.93 -12.22 6.62
C THR A 193 15.35 -12.64 5.22
N VAL A 194 16.66 -12.62 4.92
CA VAL A 194 17.21 -13.10 3.64
C VAL A 194 16.87 -14.58 3.42
N THR A 195 17.07 -15.43 4.44
CA THR A 195 16.72 -16.86 4.36
C THR A 195 15.24 -17.05 4.08
N ALA A 196 14.38 -16.24 4.69
CA ALA A 196 12.94 -16.32 4.48
C ALA A 196 12.50 -15.84 3.09
N ILE A 197 13.11 -14.78 2.55
CA ILE A 197 12.92 -14.35 1.16
C ILE A 197 13.31 -15.46 0.18
N LEU A 198 14.47 -16.10 0.38
CA LEU A 198 14.93 -17.20 -0.46
C LEU A 198 13.96 -18.38 -0.40
N TYR A 199 13.42 -18.70 0.77
CA TYR A 199 12.40 -19.73 0.90
C TYR A 199 11.11 -19.34 0.15
N LEU A 200 10.62 -18.11 0.30
CA LEU A 200 9.43 -17.62 -0.40
C LEU A 200 9.58 -17.76 -1.92
N MET A 201 10.75 -17.41 -2.45
CA MET A 201 11.09 -17.57 -3.87
C MET A 201 11.11 -19.04 -4.33
N GLN A 202 11.44 -19.98 -3.44
CA GLN A 202 11.39 -21.42 -3.72
C GLN A 202 9.96 -21.97 -3.65
N GLU A 203 9.17 -21.54 -2.68
CA GLU A 203 7.78 -21.96 -2.49
C GLU A 203 6.88 -21.47 -3.65
N ILE A 204 7.12 -20.25 -4.12
CA ILE A 204 6.39 -19.59 -5.21
C ILE A 204 7.36 -19.43 -6.40
N PRO A 205 7.64 -20.51 -7.16
CA PRO A 205 8.44 -20.39 -8.37
C PRO A 205 7.74 -19.47 -9.39
N ARG A 206 8.51 -18.94 -10.35
CA ARG A 206 8.00 -18.04 -11.40
C ARG A 206 6.76 -18.58 -12.12
N SER A 207 6.66 -19.89 -12.32
CA SER A 207 5.49 -20.54 -12.94
C SER A 207 4.19 -20.44 -12.14
N LYS A 208 4.26 -20.11 -10.85
CA LYS A 208 3.12 -19.88 -9.95
C LYS A 208 2.90 -18.39 -9.63
N THR A 209 3.66 -17.49 -10.26
CA THR A 209 3.46 -16.04 -10.15
C THR A 209 2.48 -15.56 -11.21
N THR A 210 1.81 -14.45 -10.93
CA THR A 210 0.95 -13.74 -11.89
C THR A 210 1.41 -12.29 -11.91
N PRO A 211 2.51 -11.97 -12.62
CA PRO A 211 3.08 -10.64 -12.58
C PRO A 211 2.06 -9.56 -12.95
N PHE A 212 1.94 -8.51 -12.13
CA PHE A 212 0.90 -7.49 -12.25
C PHE A 212 0.89 -6.81 -13.64
N HIS A 213 2.08 -6.58 -14.22
CA HIS A 213 2.21 -5.98 -15.55
C HIS A 213 1.62 -6.85 -16.68
N LEU A 214 1.41 -8.15 -16.44
CA LEU A 214 0.79 -9.11 -17.37
C LEU A 214 -0.73 -9.25 -17.19
N ILE A 215 -1.33 -8.59 -16.20
CA ILE A 215 -2.79 -8.55 -16.03
C ILE A 215 -3.43 -7.98 -17.31
N THR A 216 -4.61 -8.51 -17.66
CA THR A 216 -5.26 -8.18 -18.93
C THR A 216 -5.68 -6.70 -18.98
N GLU A 217 -5.64 -6.09 -20.17
CA GLU A 217 -6.07 -4.69 -20.33
C GLU A 217 -7.58 -4.49 -20.14
N ARG A 218 -8.36 -5.59 -20.16
CA ARG A 218 -9.77 -5.57 -19.77
C ARG A 218 -9.97 -5.32 -18.28
N GLU A 219 -9.00 -5.72 -17.45
CA GLU A 219 -9.05 -5.55 -16.00
C GLU A 219 -8.34 -4.26 -15.58
N VAL A 220 -7.14 -4.00 -16.11
CA VAL A 220 -6.33 -2.83 -15.75
C VAL A 220 -5.71 -2.23 -17.00
N SER A 221 -6.00 -0.94 -17.25
CA SER A 221 -5.49 -0.25 -18.44
C SER A 221 -3.95 -0.22 -18.44
N LYS A 222 -3.35 -0.19 -19.63
CA LYS A 222 -1.88 -0.18 -19.76
C LYS A 222 -1.20 0.94 -18.96
N PRO A 223 -1.64 2.21 -19.02
CA PRO A 223 -0.99 3.27 -18.24
C PRO A 223 -1.15 3.06 -16.72
N ASP A 224 -2.27 2.50 -16.27
CA ASP A 224 -2.47 2.19 -14.85
C ASP A 224 -1.53 1.06 -14.39
N LYS A 225 -1.33 0.03 -15.23
CA LYS A 225 -0.31 -1.01 -14.98
C LYS A 225 1.09 -0.43 -14.90
N GLU A 226 1.48 0.42 -15.85
CA GLU A 226 2.79 1.08 -15.84
C GLU A 226 3.02 1.91 -14.57
N PHE A 227 2.00 2.65 -14.13
CA PHE A 227 2.08 3.47 -12.93
C PHE A 227 2.12 2.63 -11.65
N ILE A 228 1.24 1.64 -11.52
CA ILE A 228 1.19 0.76 -10.34
C ILE A 228 2.47 -0.06 -10.21
N SER A 229 2.96 -0.66 -11.30
CA SER A 229 4.22 -1.41 -11.27
C SER A 229 5.42 -0.54 -10.87
N LYS A 230 5.44 0.73 -11.27
CA LYS A 230 6.51 1.69 -10.89
C LYS A 230 6.52 2.02 -9.39
N ILE A 231 5.36 2.08 -8.74
CA ILE A 231 5.26 2.46 -7.32
C ILE A 231 5.27 1.25 -6.37
N MET A 232 4.95 0.06 -6.87
CA MET A 232 4.87 -1.18 -6.10
C MET A 232 6.12 -2.06 -6.27
N GLU A 233 7.29 -1.44 -6.23
CA GLU A 233 8.57 -2.15 -6.23
C GLU A 233 8.83 -2.86 -4.90
N MET A 234 9.33 -4.10 -4.96
CA MET A 234 9.59 -4.93 -3.77
C MET A 234 10.72 -4.37 -2.89
N ASP A 235 11.66 -3.64 -3.48
CA ASP A 235 12.67 -2.86 -2.76
C ASP A 235 12.24 -1.41 -2.70
N TRP A 236 11.99 -0.91 -1.49
CA TRP A 236 11.48 0.44 -1.27
C TRP A 236 12.43 1.53 -1.79
N ARG A 237 13.73 1.23 -1.97
CA ARG A 237 14.73 2.16 -2.52
C ARG A 237 14.52 2.46 -4.00
N ASP A 238 13.77 1.62 -4.70
CA ASP A 238 13.47 1.78 -6.13
C ASP A 238 12.16 2.54 -6.36
N ARG A 239 11.38 2.79 -5.31
CA ARG A 239 10.12 3.53 -5.43
C ARG A 239 10.37 5.02 -5.62
N PRO A 240 9.62 5.69 -6.51
CA PRO A 240 9.70 7.13 -6.67
C PRO A 240 9.19 7.87 -5.43
N THR A 241 9.76 9.04 -5.18
CA THR A 241 9.27 9.97 -4.17
C THR A 241 7.93 10.60 -4.58
N VAL A 242 7.17 11.10 -3.60
CA VAL A 242 5.93 11.86 -3.86
C VAL A 242 6.15 13.01 -4.85
N LYS A 243 7.27 13.75 -4.72
CA LYS A 243 7.59 14.88 -5.60
C LYS A 243 7.83 14.46 -7.05
N GLN A 244 8.35 13.27 -7.27
CA GLN A 244 8.50 12.68 -8.62
C GLN A 244 7.14 12.24 -9.15
N LEU A 245 6.32 11.60 -8.31
CA LEU A 245 4.99 11.11 -8.70
C LEU A 245 4.01 12.22 -9.06
N LEU A 246 4.05 13.36 -8.37
CA LEU A 246 3.23 14.53 -8.72
C LEU A 246 3.54 15.12 -10.10
N LYS A 247 4.65 14.72 -10.73
CA LYS A 247 5.07 15.12 -12.08
C LYS A 247 4.99 13.96 -13.09
N ASP A 248 4.40 12.83 -12.69
CA ASP A 248 4.35 11.64 -13.54
C ASP A 248 3.32 11.80 -14.65
N LYS A 249 3.67 11.33 -15.85
CA LYS A 249 2.80 11.34 -17.04
C LYS A 249 1.45 10.64 -16.81
N TRP A 250 1.35 9.75 -15.82
CA TRP A 250 0.09 9.10 -15.49
C TRP A 250 -1.02 10.10 -15.11
N PHE A 251 -0.66 11.28 -14.60
CA PHE A 251 -1.61 12.35 -14.31
C PHE A 251 -2.00 13.19 -15.53
N ASP A 252 -1.36 13.00 -16.69
CA ASP A 252 -1.70 13.72 -17.90
C ASP A 252 -3.06 13.25 -18.44
N ASP A 253 -3.87 14.20 -18.92
CA ASP A 253 -5.20 13.97 -19.48
C ASP A 253 -5.17 13.37 -20.91
N SER A 254 -3.98 13.10 -21.46
CA SER A 254 -3.79 12.69 -22.85
C SER A 254 -4.27 11.27 -23.20
N ASP A 255 -4.75 10.50 -22.22
CA ASP A 255 -5.23 9.12 -22.40
C ASP A 255 -6.77 9.00 -22.32
N ILE A 256 -7.51 10.09 -22.60
CA ILE A 256 -8.99 10.14 -22.63
C ILE A 256 -9.48 10.24 -24.07
#